data_AF-A0A8B3CAR4-F1
#
_entry.id   AF-A0A8B3CAR4-F1
#
_cell.length_a   1.000
_cell.length_b   1.000
_cell.length_c   1.000
_cell.angle_alpha   90.00
_cell.angle_beta   90.00
_cell.angle_gamma   90.00
#
_symmetry.space_group_name_H-M   'P 1'
#
loop_
_entity.id
_entity.type
_entity.pdbx_description
1 polymer ?
#
loop_
_entity_poly.entity_id
_entity_poly.type
_entity_poly.pdbx_seq_one_letter_code
_entity_poly.pdbx_strand_id
1 'polypeptide(L)' 'MLIEEIARRLKDLRIGRGLSQETVYFNTGIHIGKIETEKYNITVSTLSKLCDYYQITLEEFFKGI' A
#
# COMPACT_ATOMS: atom_id res chain seq x y z
N MET A 1 -4.32 6.34 -13.96
CA MET A 1 -5.13 5.08 -13.98
C MET A 1 -5.34 4.60 -12.55
N LEU A 2 -6.37 3.78 -12.28
CA LEU A 2 -6.68 3.30 -10.91
C LEU A 2 -5.46 2.67 -10.20
N ILE A 3 -4.65 1.90 -10.92
CA ILE A 3 -3.45 1.23 -10.39
C ILE A 3 -2.41 2.25 -9.90
N GLU A 4 -2.22 3.35 -10.63
CA GLU A 4 -1.27 4.41 -10.27
C GLU A 4 -1.73 5.14 -8.99
N GLU A 5 -3.03 5.39 -8.85
CA GLU A 5 -3.57 6.06 -7.67
C GLU A 5 -3.48 5.18 -6.41
N ILE A 6 -3.74 3.87 -6.55
CA ILE A 6 -3.54 2.89 -5.48
C ILE A 6 -2.07 2.85 -5.05
N ALA A 7 -1.15 2.78 -6.01
CA ALA A 7 0.29 2.73 -5.75
C ALA A 7 0.78 4.02 -5.05
N ARG A 8 0.32 5.19 -5.52
CA ARG A 8 0.62 6.48 -4.90
C ARG A 8 0.08 6.56 -3.48
N ARG A 9 -1.18 6.20 -3.24
CA ARG A 9 -1.79 6.20 -1.91
C ARG A 9 -1.03 5.30 -0.93
N LEU A 10 -0.61 4.09 -1.36
CA LEU A 10 0.20 3.18 -0.54
C LEU A 10 1.56 3.79 -0.19
N LYS A 11 2.20 4.47 -1.16
CA LYS A 11 3.48 5.16 -0.95
C LYS A 11 3.34 6.31 0.05
N ASP A 12 2.28 7.10 -0.06
CA ASP A 12 2.00 8.22 0.84
C ASP A 12 1.73 7.74 2.27
N LEU A 13 0.94 6.67 2.42
CA LEU A 13 0.69 6.04 3.73
C LEU A 13 1.97 5.52 4.37
N ARG A 14 2.87 4.95 3.57
CA ARG A 14 4.17 4.45 4.04
C ARG A 14 5.08 5.59 4.50
N ILE A 15 5.22 6.63 3.68
CA ILE A 15 6.06 7.80 3.98
C ILE A 15 5.49 8.58 5.18
N GLY A 16 4.17 8.78 5.23
CA GLY A 16 3.50 9.46 6.35
C GLY A 16 3.65 8.73 7.70
N ARG A 17 3.98 7.43 7.68
CA ARG A 17 4.31 6.63 8.87
C ARG A 17 5.83 6.50 9.12
N GLY A 18 6.66 7.16 8.32
CA GLY A 18 8.13 7.11 8.45
C GLY A 18 8.74 5.74 8.13
N LEU A 19 8.05 4.90 7.35
CA LEU A 19 8.47 3.52 7.10
C LEU A 19 9.32 3.40 5.83
N SER A 20 10.40 2.62 5.90
CA SER A 20 11.12 2.19 4.71
C SER A 20 10.37 1.03 4.01
N GLN A 21 10.66 0.79 2.74
CA GLN A 21 10.11 -0.38 2.03
C GLN A 21 10.57 -1.70 2.67
N GLU A 22 11.80 -1.74 3.20
CA GLU A 22 12.36 -2.89 3.91
C GLU A 22 11.61 -3.17 5.20
N THR A 23 11.28 -2.15 6.00
CA THR A 23 10.48 -2.31 7.22
C THR A 23 9.10 -2.87 6.91
N VAL A 24 8.44 -2.40 5.84
CA VAL A 24 7.15 -2.96 5.42
C VAL A 24 7.29 -4.43 5.04
N TYR A 25 8.33 -4.78 4.27
CA TYR A 25 8.59 -6.17 3.90
C TYR A 25 8.83 -7.05 5.13
N PHE A 26 9.67 -6.62 6.07
CA PHE A 26 9.96 -7.38 7.29
C PHE A 26 8.70 -7.64 8.12
N ASN A 27 7.80 -6.66 8.23
CA ASN A 27 6.60 -6.76 9.06
C ASN A 27 5.44 -7.52 8.39
N THR A 28 5.37 -7.53 7.06
CA THR A 28 4.19 -8.02 6.33
C THR A 28 4.48 -9.17 5.37
N GLY A 29 5.74 -9.40 5.03
CA GLY A 29 6.17 -10.27 3.94
C GLY A 29 5.85 -9.73 2.54
N ILE A 30 5.36 -8.48 2.42
CA ILE A 30 4.93 -7.90 1.15
C ILE A 30 6.02 -7.01 0.57
N HIS A 31 6.41 -7.29 -0.67
CA HIS A 31 7.36 -6.45 -1.43
C HIS A 31 6.68 -5.18 -1.95
N ILE A 32 6.41 -4.22 -1.06
CA ILE A 32 5.68 -3.00 -1.42
C ILE A 32 6.36 -2.16 -2.50
N GLY A 33 7.69 -2.22 -2.60
CA GLY A 33 8.43 -1.54 -3.68
C GLY A 33 8.01 -1.98 -5.09
N LYS A 34 7.58 -3.24 -5.29
CA LYS A 34 7.05 -3.69 -6.58
C LYS A 34 5.69 -3.06 -6.89
N ILE A 35 4.85 -2.88 -5.86
CA ILE A 35 3.54 -2.24 -5.98
C ILE A 35 3.69 -0.75 -6.27
N GLU A 36 4.61 -0.07 -5.58
CA GLU A 36 4.90 1.35 -5.75
C GLU A 36 5.53 1.72 -7.11
N THR A 37 5.93 0.73 -7.92
CA THR A 37 6.41 0.97 -9.28
C THR A 37 5.30 1.11 -10.32
N GLU A 38 4.02 0.99 -9.93
CA GLU A 38 2.83 1.20 -10.78
C GLU A 38 2.66 0.19 -11.94
N LYS A 39 3.45 -0.89 -11.95
CA LYS A 39 3.49 -1.87 -13.07
C LYS A 39 2.60 -3.10 -12.90
N TYR A 40 2.04 -3.33 -11.71
CA TYR A 40 1.36 -4.59 -11.39
C TYR A 40 0.04 -4.34 -10.64
N ASN A 41 -0.99 -5.12 -11.01
CA ASN A 41 -2.19 -5.22 -10.21
C ASN A 41 -1.87 -5.89 -8.86
N ILE A 42 -2.32 -5.27 -7.78
CA ILE A 42 -2.31 -5.85 -6.44
C ILE A 42 -3.60 -6.66 -6.23
N THR A 43 -3.52 -7.79 -5.54
CA THR A 43 -4.74 -8.49 -5.13
C THR A 43 -5.44 -7.71 -4.01
N VAL A 44 -6.77 -7.76 -3.97
CA VAL A 44 -7.55 -7.13 -2.89
C VAL A 44 -7.15 -7.68 -1.52
N SER A 45 -6.79 -8.95 -1.41
CA SER A 45 -6.29 -9.55 -0.16
C SER A 45 -4.95 -8.97 0.30
N THR A 46 -4.04 -8.65 -0.62
CA THR A 46 -2.76 -8.00 -0.29
C THR A 46 -3.00 -6.54 0.11
N LEU A 47 -3.90 -5.84 -0.60
CA LEU A 47 -4.30 -4.49 -0.23
C LEU A 47 -4.92 -4.43 1.16
N SER A 48 -5.82 -5.37 1.49
CA SER A 48 -6.42 -5.47 2.83
C SER A 48 -5.37 -5.66 3.91
N LYS A 49 -4.40 -6.57 3.72
CA LYS A 49 -3.29 -6.75 4.68
C LYS A 49 -2.46 -5.49 4.88
N LEU A 50 -2.23 -4.72 3.82
CA LEU A 50 -1.53 -3.44 3.92
C LEU A 50 -2.37 -2.39 4.65
N CYS A 51 -3.69 -2.34 4.42
CA CYS A 51 -4.59 -1.47 5.16
C CYS A 51 -4.60 -1.80 6.66
N ASP A 52 -4.70 -3.09 7.01
CA ASP A 52 -4.61 -3.58 8.39
C ASP A 52 -3.27 -3.18 9.04
N TYR A 53 -2.17 -3.39 8.32
CA TYR A 53 -0.83 -3.00 8.77
C TYR A 53 -0.72 -1.48 9.00
N TYR A 54 -1.36 -0.68 8.14
CA TYR A 54 -1.43 0.76 8.29
C TYR A 54 -2.51 1.22 9.27
N GLN A 55 -3.31 0.34 9.85
CA GLN A 55 -4.40 0.66 10.76
C GLN A 55 -5.44 1.60 10.13
N ILE A 56 -5.78 1.33 8.87
CA ILE A 56 -6.86 2.01 8.15
C ILE A 56 -7.80 0.97 7.55
N THR A 57 -9.03 1.36 7.32
CA THR A 57 -10.01 0.56 6.59
C THR A 57 -9.80 0.67 5.07
N LEU A 58 -10.36 -0.28 4.32
CA LEU A 58 -10.41 -0.18 2.86
C LEU A 58 -11.24 1.02 2.39
N GLU A 59 -12.29 1.39 3.12
CA GLU A 59 -13.08 2.59 2.84
C GLU A 59 -12.23 3.86 2.91
N GLU A 60 -11.47 4.03 4.00
CA GLU A 60 -10.55 5.16 4.16
C GLU A 60 -9.46 5.17 3.10
N PHE A 61 -8.96 3.97 2.73
CA PHE A 61 -7.97 3.83 1.67
C PHE A 61 -8.49 4.37 0.33
N PHE A 62 -9.70 3.97 -0.07
CA PHE A 62 -10.30 4.36 -1.36
C PHE A 62 -11.00 5.73 -1.34
N LYS A 63 -11.12 6.38 -0.19
CA LYS A 63 -11.74 7.70 -0.09
C LYS A 63 -11.03 8.71 -0.99
N GLY A 64 -11.72 9.17 -2.04
CA GLY A 64 -11.21 10.17 -2.99
C GLY A 64 -10.35 9.61 -4.13
N ILE A 65 -10.33 8.29 -4.32
CA ILE A 65 -9.78 7.58 -5.48
C ILE A 65 -10.94 7.19 -6.39
#